data_AF-A0A0R3TRM1-F1
#
_entry.id   AF-A0A0R3TRM1-F1
#
_cell.length_a   1.000
_cell.length_b   1.000
_cell.length_c   1.000
_cell.angle_alpha   90.00
_cell.angle_beta   90.00
_cell.angle_gamma   90.00
#
_symmetry.space_group_name_H-M   'P 1'
#
loop_
_entity.id
_entity.type
_entity.pdbx_description
1 polymer ?
#
loop_
_entity_poly.entity_id
_entity_poly.type
_entity_poly.pdbx_seq_one_letter_code
_entity_poly.pdbx_strand_id
1 'polypeptide(L)'
;MVRGAFHHALIIPATFLYNQPKKLGNDAKRLRREALYDSEDLARHLANYVMNQIPTLSVSHISSKDVITPDIWSDPSRIYACLFAKASRILFLVTRQDIDAFSDFITQRFQPLLERAEAMDYSWKSRFLVVAMGEFQLVDSLPCEVIRFREIGWFRDSMALFILGKKIQG
;
A
#
# COMPACT_ATOMS: atom_id res chain seq x y z
N MET A 1 -24.74 -2.43 -6.49
CA MET A 1 -24.00 -2.52 -5.22
C MET A 1 -23.48 -3.94 -5.07
N VAL A 2 -22.24 -4.21 -5.47
CA VAL A 2 -21.64 -5.54 -5.25
C VAL A 2 -21.19 -5.57 -3.79
N ARG A 3 -21.74 -6.49 -2.99
CA ARG A 3 -21.24 -6.80 -1.64
C ARG A 3 -19.74 -7.09 -1.80
N GLY A 4 -18.90 -6.20 -1.26
CA GLY A 4 -17.46 -6.21 -1.51
C GLY A 4 -16.87 -7.58 -1.20
N ALA A 5 -16.26 -8.21 -2.20
CA ALA A 5 -15.53 -9.45 -2.01
C ALA A 5 -14.41 -9.19 -0.99
N PHE A 6 -14.27 -10.07 0.01
CA PHE A 6 -13.14 -10.02 0.91
C PHE A 6 -11.90 -10.53 0.17
N HIS A 7 -10.82 -9.74 0.18
CA HIS A 7 -9.59 -10.04 -0.54
C HIS A 7 -8.51 -10.57 0.41
N HIS A 8 -7.56 -11.32 -0.12
CA HIS A 8 -6.36 -11.71 0.63
C HIS A 8 -5.42 -10.51 0.81
N ALA A 9 -5.34 -9.62 -0.18
CA ALA A 9 -4.55 -8.41 -0.07
C ALA A 9 -5.21 -7.22 -0.76
N LEU A 10 -4.98 -6.03 -0.19
CA LEU A 10 -5.32 -4.74 -0.78
C LEU A 10 -4.04 -3.91 -0.96
N ILE A 11 -3.74 -3.53 -2.19
CA ILE A 11 -2.59 -2.69 -2.54
C ILE A 11 -2.97 -1.22 -2.42
N ILE A 12 -2.14 -0.45 -1.72
CA ILE A 12 -2.23 0.99 -1.57
C ILE A 12 -0.95 1.61 -2.14
N PRO A 13 -1.01 2.29 -3.28
CA PRO A 13 0.12 3.06 -3.77
C PRO A 13 0.52 4.14 -2.76
N ALA A 14 1.81 4.27 -2.49
CA ALA A 14 2.34 5.28 -1.56
C ALA A 14 1.99 6.71 -2.01
N THR A 15 1.87 6.95 -3.33
CA THR A 15 1.33 8.15 -3.99
C THR A 15 -0.01 8.62 -3.43
N PHE A 16 -0.80 7.72 -2.85
CA PHE A 16 -2.13 8.04 -2.31
C PHE A 16 -2.07 8.45 -0.84
N LEU A 17 -0.95 8.22 -0.15
CA LEU A 17 -0.76 8.51 1.28
C LEU A 17 -0.37 9.99 1.53
N TYR A 18 -0.01 10.70 0.47
CA TYR A 18 0.43 12.09 0.49
C TYR A 18 -0.64 13.04 1.05
N ASN A 19 -0.22 13.89 1.98
CA ASN A 19 -1.02 15.05 2.38
C ASN A 19 -1.20 16.01 1.22
N GLN A 20 -2.45 16.40 0.97
CA GLN A 20 -2.76 17.40 -0.04
C GLN A 20 -2.42 18.80 0.49
N PRO A 21 -1.59 19.60 -0.21
CA PRO A 21 -1.58 21.03 0.02
C PRO A 21 -2.93 21.62 -0.43
N LYS A 22 -3.54 22.47 0.41
CA LYS A 22 -4.88 23.04 0.19
C LYS A 22 -5.01 23.84 -1.12
N LYS A 23 -3.91 24.26 -1.75
CA LYS A 23 -3.89 24.97 -3.03
C LYS A 23 -2.71 24.49 -3.89
N LEU A 24 -3.02 23.73 -4.94
CA LEU A 24 -2.09 23.39 -6.01
C LEU A 24 -2.39 24.26 -7.24
N GLY A 25 -1.36 24.78 -7.90
CA GLY A 25 -1.49 25.38 -9.22
C GLY A 25 -1.98 24.36 -10.27
N ASN A 26 -2.49 24.83 -11.41
CA ASN A 26 -3.08 23.94 -12.42
C ASN A 26 -2.09 22.91 -12.98
N ASP A 27 -0.83 23.29 -13.22
CA ASP A 27 0.19 22.35 -13.70
C ASP A 27 0.54 21.28 -12.67
N ALA A 28 0.66 21.68 -11.40
CA ALA A 28 0.89 20.75 -10.30
C ALA A 28 -0.29 19.79 -10.09
N LYS A 29 -1.53 20.23 -10.35
CA LYS A 29 -2.70 19.34 -10.37
C LYS A 29 -2.63 18.32 -11.51
N ARG A 30 -2.17 18.72 -12.69
CA ARG A 30 -2.06 17.82 -13.86
C ARG A 30 -1.00 16.74 -13.63
N LEU A 31 0.22 17.15 -13.26
CA LEU A 31 1.32 16.24 -12.94
C LEU A 31 0.94 15.26 -11.83
N ARG A 32 0.20 15.70 -10.82
CA ARG A 32 -0.30 14.82 -9.77
C ARG A 32 -1.31 13.80 -10.30
N ARG A 33 -2.23 14.19 -11.18
CA ARG A 33 -3.20 13.24 -11.75
C ARG A 33 -2.50 12.16 -12.58
N GLU A 34 -1.49 12.56 -13.35
CA GLU A 34 -0.64 11.63 -14.11
C GLU A 34 0.06 10.66 -13.15
N ALA A 35 0.74 11.15 -12.11
CA ALA A 35 1.41 10.30 -11.11
C ALA A 35 0.45 9.35 -10.37
N LEU A 36 -0.76 9.81 -10.01
CA LEU A 36 -1.79 8.97 -9.39
C LEU A 36 -2.27 7.88 -10.35
N TYR A 37 -2.47 8.21 -11.63
CA TYR A 37 -2.86 7.25 -12.65
C TYR A 37 -1.79 6.18 -12.87
N ASP A 38 -0.53 6.59 -13.01
CA ASP A 38 0.60 5.67 -13.21
C ASP A 38 0.76 4.72 -12.02
N SER A 39 0.58 5.24 -10.81
CA SER A 39 0.67 4.44 -9.57
C SER A 39 -0.50 3.47 -9.40
N GLU A 40 -1.70 3.88 -9.81
CA GLU A 40 -2.89 3.01 -9.87
C GLU A 40 -2.71 1.90 -10.89
N ASP A 41 -2.20 2.24 -12.08
CA ASP A 41 -1.87 1.31 -13.15
C ASP A 41 -0.83 0.27 -12.68
N LEU A 42 0.19 0.73 -11.97
CA LEU A 42 1.23 -0.09 -11.36
C LEU A 42 0.63 -1.12 -10.39
N ALA A 43 -0.22 -0.67 -9.46
CA ALA A 43 -0.87 -1.53 -8.47
C ALA A 43 -1.83 -2.52 -9.12
N ARG A 44 -2.58 -2.09 -10.14
CA ARG A 44 -3.47 -2.94 -10.93
C ARG A 44 -2.70 -4.06 -11.63
N HIS A 45 -1.58 -3.72 -12.26
CA HIS A 45 -0.74 -4.72 -12.92
C HIS A 45 -0.08 -5.68 -11.93
N LEU A 46 0.40 -5.21 -10.77
CA LEU A 46 0.90 -6.10 -9.71
C LEU A 46 -0.20 -7.06 -9.23
N ALA A 47 -1.40 -6.57 -8.93
CA ALA A 47 -2.52 -7.40 -8.49
C ALA A 47 -2.83 -8.50 -9.51
N ASN A 48 -2.97 -8.12 -10.79
CA ASN A 48 -3.22 -9.08 -11.87
C ASN A 48 -2.09 -10.09 -12.01
N TYR A 49 -0.84 -9.64 -11.91
CA TYR A 49 0.32 -10.51 -12.02
C TYR A 49 0.37 -11.53 -10.87
N VAL A 50 0.15 -11.10 -9.62
CA VAL A 50 0.06 -12.01 -8.46
C VAL A 50 -1.06 -13.03 -8.65
N MET A 51 -2.25 -12.59 -9.06
CA MET A 51 -3.39 -13.50 -9.28
C MET A 51 -3.15 -14.46 -10.47
N ASN A 52 -2.42 -14.04 -11.50
CA ASN A 52 -2.08 -14.92 -12.62
C ASN A 52 -1.07 -16.00 -12.22
N GLN A 53 -0.09 -15.65 -11.39
CA GLN A 53 0.97 -16.58 -10.95
C GLN A 53 0.55 -17.44 -9.76
N ILE A 54 -0.37 -16.93 -8.93
CA ILE A 54 -0.89 -17.60 -7.75
C ILE A 54 -2.43 -17.48 -7.77
N PRO A 55 -3.14 -18.30 -8.57
CA PRO A 55 -4.58 -18.16 -8.79
C PRO A 55 -5.47 -18.38 -7.55
N THR A 56 -4.90 -18.94 -6.49
CA THR A 56 -5.58 -19.09 -5.20
C THR A 56 -5.66 -17.79 -4.40
N LEU A 57 -4.90 -16.76 -4.79
CA LEU A 57 -4.95 -15.46 -4.17
C LEU A 57 -5.96 -14.55 -4.86
N SER A 58 -6.65 -13.76 -4.04
CA SER A 58 -7.49 -12.64 -4.49
C SER A 58 -6.84 -11.36 -4.00
N VAL A 59 -6.35 -10.55 -4.92
CA VAL A 59 -5.63 -9.31 -4.64
C VAL A 59 -6.36 -8.17 -5.33
N SER A 60 -6.59 -7.09 -4.59
CA SER A 60 -7.19 -5.86 -5.11
C SER A 60 -6.25 -4.67 -4.89
N HIS A 61 -6.61 -3.52 -5.45
CA HIS A 61 -5.89 -2.27 -5.28
C HIS A 61 -6.87 -1.13 -5.03
N ILE A 62 -6.39 -0.04 -4.42
CA ILE A 62 -7.17 1.17 -4.25
C ILE A 62 -7.08 1.99 -5.54
N SER A 63 -8.25 2.38 -6.06
CA SER A 63 -8.36 3.30 -7.17
C SER A 63 -8.31 4.75 -6.69
N SER A 64 -7.84 5.66 -7.53
CA SER A 64 -7.91 7.11 -7.31
C SER A 64 -9.34 7.65 -7.17
N LYS A 65 -10.37 6.83 -7.41
CA LYS A 65 -11.78 7.13 -7.12
C LYS A 65 -12.19 6.78 -5.69
N ASP A 66 -11.47 5.83 -5.08
CA ASP A 66 -11.72 5.32 -3.72
C ASP A 66 -10.69 5.89 -2.72
N VAL A 67 -10.21 7.12 -2.97
CA VAL A 67 -9.13 7.73 -2.19
C VAL A 67 -9.45 7.66 -0.71
N ILE A 68 -8.60 6.93 0.01
CA ILE A 68 -8.60 6.90 1.45
C ILE A 68 -8.44 8.33 1.96
N THR A 69 -9.38 8.78 2.77
CA THR A 69 -9.25 10.05 3.44
C THR A 69 -8.07 9.99 4.43
N PRO A 70 -7.19 11.01 4.47
CA PRO A 70 -5.98 10.96 5.30
C PRO A 70 -6.21 10.75 6.80
N ASP A 71 -7.43 11.05 7.28
CA ASP A 71 -7.85 10.92 8.67
C ASP A 71 -8.00 9.46 9.12
N ILE A 72 -8.15 8.47 8.21
CA ILE A 72 -8.27 7.07 8.65
C ILE A 72 -7.03 6.61 9.42
N TRP A 73 -5.87 7.17 9.10
CA TRP A 73 -4.59 6.82 9.72
C TRP A 73 -4.45 7.40 11.14
N SER A 74 -5.41 8.18 11.62
CA SER A 74 -5.40 8.74 12.98
C SER A 74 -6.14 7.86 14.01
N ASP A 75 -6.97 6.94 13.54
CA ASP A 75 -7.90 6.17 14.37
C ASP A 75 -7.86 4.68 13.98
N PRO A 76 -7.42 3.80 14.89
CA PRO A 76 -7.43 2.36 14.66
C PRO A 76 -8.77 1.82 14.16
N SER A 77 -9.89 2.27 14.72
CA SER A 77 -11.22 1.76 14.35
C SER A 77 -11.58 2.03 12.88
N ARG A 78 -11.12 3.17 12.33
CA ARG A 78 -11.31 3.53 10.92
C ARG A 78 -10.48 2.64 10.00
N ILE A 79 -9.26 2.29 10.40
CA ILE A 79 -8.42 1.33 9.66
C ILE A 79 -9.12 -0.02 9.56
N TYR A 80 -9.70 -0.47 10.67
CA TYR A 80 -10.46 -1.71 10.68
C TYR A 80 -11.64 -1.65 9.69
N ALA A 81 -12.47 -0.62 9.81
CA ALA A 81 -13.68 -0.46 8.99
C ALA A 81 -13.38 -0.22 7.50
N CYS A 82 -12.33 0.52 7.17
CA CYS A 82 -12.03 0.91 5.79
C CYS A 82 -11.15 -0.09 5.05
N LEU A 83 -10.19 -0.72 5.75
CA LEU A 83 -9.16 -1.56 5.14
C LEU A 83 -9.35 -3.04 5.50
N PHE A 84 -9.39 -3.35 6.80
CA PHE A 84 -9.41 -4.74 7.25
C PHE A 84 -10.74 -5.44 7.07
N ALA A 85 -11.83 -4.71 6.94
CA ALA A 85 -13.11 -5.23 6.50
C ALA A 85 -13.09 -5.68 5.01
N LYS A 86 -12.13 -5.20 4.22
CA LYS A 86 -12.01 -5.50 2.79
C LYS A 86 -10.90 -6.50 2.48
N ALA A 87 -9.83 -6.55 3.27
CA ALA A 87 -8.71 -7.44 3.03
C ALA A 87 -7.98 -7.94 4.30
N SER A 88 -7.39 -9.12 4.23
CA SER A 88 -6.58 -9.67 5.34
C SER A 88 -5.20 -9.01 5.45
N ARG A 89 -4.58 -8.64 4.33
CA ARG A 89 -3.29 -7.91 4.26
C ARG A 89 -3.42 -6.58 3.52
N ILE A 90 -2.62 -5.61 3.94
CA ILE A 90 -2.49 -4.30 3.31
C ILE A 90 -1.06 -4.15 2.79
N LEU A 91 -0.91 -3.89 1.50
CA LEU A 91 0.37 -3.79 0.82
C LEU A 91 0.62 -2.32 0.46
N PHE A 92 1.64 -1.69 1.06
CA PHE A 92 2.10 -0.38 0.62
C PHE A 92 3.00 -0.56 -0.58
N LEU A 93 2.56 -0.10 -1.75
CA LEU A 93 3.35 -0.14 -2.97
C LEU A 93 4.19 1.14 -3.07
N VAL A 94 5.50 1.00 -2.96
CA VAL A 94 6.45 2.12 -2.87
C VAL A 94 7.41 2.05 -4.05
N THR A 95 7.53 3.15 -4.79
CA THR A 95 8.55 3.34 -5.81
C THR A 95 9.57 4.37 -5.36
N ARG A 96 10.63 4.56 -6.16
CA ARG A 96 11.66 5.58 -5.89
C ARG A 96 11.09 7.01 -5.77
N GLN A 97 10.01 7.30 -6.49
CA GLN A 97 9.39 8.64 -6.46
C GLN A 97 8.62 8.90 -5.15
N ASP A 98 8.32 7.84 -4.41
CA ASP A 98 7.47 7.89 -3.22
C ASP A 98 8.23 8.04 -1.90
N ILE A 99 9.57 7.90 -1.92
CA ILE A 99 10.39 7.71 -0.72
C ILE A 99 10.15 8.79 0.33
N ASP A 100 10.26 10.06 -0.05
CA ASP A 100 10.20 11.17 0.90
C ASP A 100 8.84 11.20 1.61
N ALA A 101 7.75 11.12 0.86
CA ALA A 101 6.42 11.18 1.44
C ALA A 101 6.01 9.89 2.14
N PHE A 102 6.49 8.74 1.67
CA PHE A 102 6.30 7.49 2.39
C PHE A 102 7.01 7.55 3.74
N SER A 103 8.23 8.10 3.80
CA SER A 103 8.99 8.29 5.03
C SER A 103 8.25 9.22 6.01
N ASP A 104 7.72 10.34 5.51
CA ASP A 104 6.87 11.25 6.28
C ASP A 104 5.61 10.54 6.80
N PHE A 105 4.93 9.78 5.94
CA PHE A 105 3.75 9.01 6.32
C PHE A 105 4.04 7.99 7.43
N ILE A 106 5.14 7.24 7.29
CA ILE A 106 5.55 6.25 8.28
C ILE A 106 5.74 6.91 9.64
N THR A 107 6.52 7.99 9.67
CA THR A 107 6.93 8.66 10.91
C THR A 107 5.76 9.41 11.56
N GLN A 108 4.99 10.17 10.78
CA GLN A 108 3.99 11.09 11.31
C GLN A 108 2.63 10.43 11.56
N ARG A 109 2.33 9.29 10.93
CA ARG A 109 0.99 8.68 10.96
C ARG A 109 1.01 7.21 11.28
N PHE A 110 1.75 6.42 10.51
CA PHE A 110 1.64 4.98 10.60
C PHE A 110 2.24 4.41 11.88
N GLN A 111 3.42 4.87 12.28
CA GLN A 111 4.07 4.46 13.53
C GLN A 111 3.20 4.82 14.76
N PRO A 112 2.72 6.08 14.94
CA PRO A 112 1.78 6.41 16.02
C PRO A 112 0.49 5.59 16.00
N LEU A 113 -0.05 5.27 14.82
CA LEU A 113 -1.24 4.44 14.68
C LEU A 113 -0.99 3.01 15.21
N LEU A 114 0.15 2.42 14.87
CA LEU A 114 0.50 1.08 15.33
C LEU A 114 0.71 1.02 16.84
N GLU A 115 1.34 2.03 17.43
CA GLU A 115 1.50 2.15 18.89
C GLU A 115 0.15 2.24 19.60
N ARG A 116 -0.78 3.03 19.07
CA ARG A 116 -2.16 3.10 19.59
C ARG A 116 -2.91 1.79 19.44
N ALA A 117 -2.76 1.10 18.31
CA ALA A 117 -3.40 -0.19 18.08
C ALA A 117 -2.86 -1.26 19.06
N GLU A 118 -1.55 -1.27 19.30
CA GLU A 118 -0.91 -2.16 20.26
C GLU A 118 -1.40 -1.90 21.70
N ALA A 119 -1.60 -0.63 22.08
CA ALA A 119 -2.22 -0.27 23.36
C ALA A 119 -3.69 -0.73 23.49
N MET A 120 -4.34 -1.11 22.39
CA MET A 120 -5.69 -1.69 22.35
C MET A 120 -5.66 -3.22 22.17
N ASP A 121 -4.50 -3.86 22.39
CA ASP A 121 -4.25 -5.29 22.20
C ASP A 121 -4.52 -5.80 20.76
N TYR A 122 -4.38 -4.90 19.78
CA TYR A 122 -4.51 -5.26 18.37
C TYR A 122 -3.17 -5.66 17.75
N SER A 123 -3.03 -6.94 17.37
CA SER A 123 -1.85 -7.44 16.64
C SER A 123 -1.92 -7.13 15.13
N TRP A 124 -1.80 -5.85 14.76
CA TRP A 124 -1.95 -5.42 13.36
C TRP A 124 -0.64 -5.32 12.57
N LYS A 125 0.52 -5.27 13.23
CA LYS A 125 1.83 -5.08 12.56
C LYS A 125 2.04 -6.08 11.41
N SER A 126 1.70 -7.36 11.62
CA SER A 126 1.82 -8.43 10.61
C SER A 126 0.81 -8.35 9.45
N ARG A 127 -0.20 -7.48 9.55
CA ARG A 127 -1.19 -7.28 8.48
C ARG A 127 -0.71 -6.29 7.42
N PHE A 128 0.32 -5.51 7.71
CA PHE A 128 0.89 -4.55 6.78
C PHE A 128 2.20 -5.09 6.20
N LEU A 129 2.41 -4.87 4.91
CA LEU A 129 3.63 -5.21 4.20
C LEU A 129 4.01 -4.04 3.30
N VAL A 130 5.30 -3.81 3.13
CA VAL A 130 5.84 -2.86 2.15
C VAL A 130 6.32 -3.64 0.94
N VAL A 131 5.83 -3.27 -0.24
CA VAL A 131 6.29 -3.76 -1.54
C VAL A 131 7.07 -2.64 -2.20
N ALA A 132 8.41 -2.75 -2.17
CA ALA A 132 9.31 -1.76 -2.74
C ALA A 132 9.71 -2.17 -4.16
N MET A 133 9.48 -1.30 -5.15
CA MET A 133 9.74 -1.60 -6.56
C MET A 133 10.84 -0.73 -7.15
N GLY A 134 11.93 -1.39 -7.53
CA GLY A 134 13.15 -0.76 -8.00
C GLY A 134 14.23 -0.68 -6.92
N GLU A 135 15.37 -0.15 -7.33
CA GLU A 135 16.54 -0.03 -6.47
C GLU A 135 16.59 1.34 -5.80
N PHE A 136 16.28 1.37 -4.51
CA PHE A 136 16.36 2.55 -3.66
C PHE A 136 16.38 2.19 -2.17
N GLN A 137 16.85 3.11 -1.33
CA GLN A 137 16.86 2.96 0.12
C GLN A 137 15.51 3.37 0.71
N LEU A 138 14.99 2.53 1.61
CA LEU A 138 13.83 2.85 2.45
C LEU A 138 14.34 3.34 3.81
N VAL A 139 13.47 3.95 4.60
CA VAL A 139 13.78 4.30 6.00
C VAL A 139 14.27 3.07 6.76
N ASP A 140 15.34 3.22 7.54
CA ASP A 140 16.07 2.10 8.15
C ASP A 140 15.23 1.30 9.17
N SER A 141 14.17 1.89 9.74
CA SER A 141 13.31 1.26 10.76
C SER A 141 11.83 1.27 10.34
N LEU A 142 11.48 0.42 9.39
CA LEU A 142 10.07 0.21 9.04
C LEU A 142 9.37 -0.71 10.07
N PRO A 143 8.16 -0.36 10.54
CA PRO A 143 7.45 -1.16 11.54
C PRO A 143 6.73 -2.39 10.95
N CYS A 144 7.02 -2.73 9.69
CA CYS A 144 6.42 -3.83 8.96
C CYS A 144 7.42 -4.46 7.98
N GLU A 145 7.15 -5.69 7.54
CA GLU A 145 8.05 -6.43 6.66
C GLU A 145 8.13 -5.79 5.27
N VAL A 146 9.30 -5.89 4.65
CA VAL A 146 9.59 -5.32 3.34
C VAL A 146 9.90 -6.42 2.33
N ILE A 147 9.24 -6.37 1.18
CA ILE A 147 9.51 -7.22 0.03
C ILE A 147 10.00 -6.32 -1.09
N ARG A 148 11.22 -6.58 -1.56
CA ARG A 148 11.88 -5.78 -2.61
C ARG A 148 11.81 -6.50 -3.95
N PHE A 149 11.28 -5.81 -4.94
CA PHE A 149 11.38 -6.18 -6.35
C PHE A 149 12.49 -5.33 -6.97
N ARG A 150 13.48 -5.97 -7.59
CA ARG A 150 14.67 -5.27 -8.11
C ARG A 150 14.36 -4.31 -9.27
N GLU A 151 13.39 -4.64 -10.09
CA GLU A 151 12.99 -3.86 -11.25
C GLU A 151 11.53 -3.39 -11.10
N ILE A 152 11.23 -2.21 -11.66
CA ILE A 152 9.85 -1.75 -11.83
C ILE A 152 9.10 -2.71 -12.78
N GLY A 153 9.83 -3.44 -13.65
CA GLY A 153 9.35 -4.62 -14.37
C GLY A 153 9.33 -5.87 -13.49
N TRP A 154 8.40 -5.96 -12.54
CA TRP A 154 8.25 -7.09 -11.58
C TRP A 154 8.10 -8.49 -12.19
N PHE A 155 7.94 -8.61 -13.50
CA PHE A 155 7.69 -9.88 -14.19
C PHE A 155 8.87 -10.86 -14.16
N ARG A 156 10.06 -10.41 -13.75
CA ARG A 156 11.28 -11.25 -13.68
C ARG A 156 11.69 -11.66 -12.27
N ASP A 157 11.10 -11.08 -11.23
CA ASP A 157 11.51 -11.34 -9.84
C ASP A 157 10.63 -12.42 -9.19
N SER A 158 10.79 -13.66 -9.67
CA SER A 158 10.00 -14.82 -9.22
C SER A 158 10.18 -15.13 -7.73
N MET A 159 11.36 -14.81 -7.16
CA MET A 159 11.62 -14.99 -5.73
C MET A 159 10.85 -13.98 -4.88
N ALA A 160 10.91 -12.69 -5.23
CA ALA A 160 10.14 -11.66 -4.55
C ALA A 160 8.63 -11.95 -4.63
N LEU A 161 8.17 -12.43 -5.79
CA LEU A 161 6.78 -12.85 -5.99
C LEU A 161 6.39 -14.04 -5.11
N PHE A 162 7.23 -15.07 -5.03
CA PHE A 162 6.98 -16.23 -4.18
C PHE A 162 6.88 -15.83 -2.70
N ILE A 163 7.83 -15.01 -2.23
CA ILE A 163 7.82 -14.47 -0.86
C ILE A 163 6.54 -13.66 -0.62
N LEU A 164 6.16 -12.78 -1.54
CA LEU A 164 4.93 -12.00 -1.46
C LEU A 164 3.70 -12.91 -1.34
N GLY A 165 3.60 -13.94 -2.19
CA GLY A 165 2.51 -14.89 -2.13
C GLY A 165 2.39 -15.57 -0.77
N LYS A 166 3.51 -16.04 -0.21
CA LYS A 166 3.54 -16.66 1.13
C LYS A 166 3.09 -15.69 2.22
N LYS A 167 3.56 -14.45 2.20
CA LYS A 167 3.19 -13.43 3.20
C LYS A 167 1.73 -12.99 3.11
N ILE A 168 1.15 -13.02 1.90
CA ILE A 168 -0.28 -12.78 1.70
C ILE A 168 -1.13 -13.91 2.29
N GLN A 169 -0.72 -15.17 2.12
CA GLN A 169 -1.47 -16.34 2.62
C GLN A 169 -1.46 -16.47 4.14
N GLY A 170 -0.39 -15.98 4.80
CA GLY A 170 -0.21 -16.10 6.25
C GLY A 170 0.64 -17.30 6.61
#